data_AF-A0A1M6NAT4-F1
#
_entry.id   AF-A0A1M6NAT4-F1
#
_cell.length_a   1.000
_cell.length_b   1.000
_cell.length_c   1.000
_cell.angle_alpha   90.00
_cell.angle_beta   90.00
_cell.angle_gamma   90.00
#
_symmetry.space_group_name_H-M   'P 1'
#
loop_
_entity.id
_entity.type
_entity.pdbx_description
1 polymer ?
#
loop_
_entity_poly.entity_id
_entity_poly.type
_entity_poly.pdbx_seq_one_letter_code
_entity_poly.pdbx_strand_id
1 'polypeptide(L)'
;MAIRRRTVKESSVPKEVRITMVKKDLKSCNEKIKELTSIDTDNLTDMEKLKLERAIKVEELRRDKLKSKLSSLGYEEKRGRPRKIDSEKYDSNRSKFTAMLLTENLDYLKELKATKKIKNISAFLDELIENYRYWKGTS
;
A
#
# COMPACT_ATOMS: atom_id res chain seq x y z
N MET A 1 49.16 10.97 -30.37
CA MET A 1 49.05 10.94 -28.89
C MET A 1 47.65 10.47 -28.51
N ALA A 2 47.50 9.23 -28.02
CA ALA A 2 46.21 8.67 -27.64
C ALA A 2 45.87 9.05 -26.20
N ILE A 3 44.85 9.90 -26.02
CA ILE A 3 44.32 10.28 -24.71
C ILE A 3 43.57 9.06 -24.16
N ARG A 4 44.24 8.26 -23.31
CA ARG A 4 43.60 7.20 -22.51
C ARG A 4 42.56 7.85 -21.59
N ARG A 5 41.28 7.81 -21.99
CA ARG A 5 40.16 8.09 -21.08
C ARG A 5 40.24 7.10 -19.93
N ARG A 6 40.70 7.56 -18.76
CA ARG A 6 40.56 6.81 -17.51
C ARG A 6 39.08 6.57 -17.31
N THR A 7 38.63 5.33 -17.51
CA THR A 7 37.34 4.86 -17.03
C THR A 7 37.39 5.00 -15.51
N VAL A 8 36.82 6.09 -15.00
CA VAL A 8 36.60 6.29 -13.58
C VAL A 8 35.76 5.11 -13.12
N LYS A 9 36.35 4.24 -12.28
CA LYS A 9 35.64 3.17 -11.58
C LYS A 9 34.34 3.76 -11.04
N GLU A 10 33.21 3.32 -11.58
CA GLU A 10 31.89 3.66 -11.05
C GLU A 10 31.87 3.21 -9.59
N SER A 11 32.05 4.17 -8.70
CA SER A 11 32.07 3.94 -7.26
C SER A 11 30.77 3.25 -6.85
N SER A 12 30.97 2.15 -6.15
CA SER A 12 30.07 1.14 -5.60
C SER A 12 29.01 1.68 -4.63
N VAL A 13 28.24 2.70 -5.01
CA VAL A 13 27.08 3.10 -4.21
C VAL A 13 25.99 2.04 -4.37
N PRO A 14 25.57 1.36 -3.28
CA PRO A 14 24.53 0.35 -3.35
C PRO A 14 23.24 0.91 -3.96
N LYS A 15 22.54 0.08 -4.73
CA LYS A 15 21.31 0.45 -5.44
C LYS A 15 20.27 1.10 -4.50
N GLU A 16 20.16 0.60 -3.28
CA GLU A 16 19.26 1.13 -2.25
C GLU A 16 19.62 2.55 -1.81
N VAL A 17 20.92 2.85 -1.63
CA VAL A 17 21.40 4.19 -1.28
C VAL A 17 21.15 5.17 -2.43
N ARG A 18 21.27 4.72 -3.68
CA ARG A 18 20.90 5.55 -4.84
C ARG A 18 19.40 5.86 -4.85
N ILE A 19 18.55 4.88 -4.53
CA ILE A 19 17.10 5.07 -4.44
C ILE A 19 16.75 6.06 -3.32
N THR A 20 17.37 5.96 -2.13
CA THR A 20 17.09 6.88 -1.01
C THR A 20 17.52 8.31 -1.33
N MET A 21 18.67 8.50 -1.98
CA MET A 21 19.12 9.82 -2.45
C MET A 21 18.14 10.42 -3.47
N VAL A 22 17.76 9.66 -4.50
CA VAL A 22 16.83 10.16 -5.53
C VAL A 22 15.44 10.44 -4.94
N LYS A 23 14.98 9.68 -3.94
CA LYS A 23 13.74 9.98 -3.20
C LYS A 23 13.82 11.29 -2.43
N LYS A 24 14.94 11.55 -1.76
CA LYS A 24 15.16 12.80 -1.02
C LYS A 24 15.14 13.99 -1.99
N ASP A 25 15.80 13.86 -3.13
CA ASP A 25 15.81 14.89 -4.18
C ASP A 25 14.41 15.12 -4.76
N LEU A 26 13.63 14.04 -4.97
CA LEU A 26 12.26 14.13 -5.46
C LEU A 26 11.34 14.83 -4.45
N LYS A 27 11.52 14.56 -3.16
CA LYS A 27 10.77 15.25 -2.09
C LYS A 27 11.08 16.74 -2.07
N SER A 28 12.36 17.12 -2.09
CA SER A 28 12.78 18.52 -2.13
C SER A 28 12.27 19.24 -3.38
N CYS A 29 12.28 18.57 -4.54
CA CYS A 29 11.73 19.11 -5.78
C CYS A 29 10.20 19.35 -5.67
N ASN A 30 9.45 18.43 -5.07
CA ASN A 30 8.02 18.62 -4.83
C ASN A 30 7.72 19.76 -3.84
N GLU A 31 8.55 19.94 -2.81
CA GLU A 31 8.44 21.07 -1.86
C GLU A 31 8.65 22.40 -2.57
N LYS A 32 9.71 22.51 -3.40
CA LYS A 32 9.96 23.71 -4.21
C LYS A 32 8.83 24.04 -5.18
N ILE A 33 8.26 23.03 -5.84
CA ILE A 33 7.11 23.25 -6.72
C ILE A 33 5.95 23.82 -5.90
N LYS A 34 5.66 23.25 -4.73
CA LYS A 34 4.60 23.77 -3.84
C LYS A 34 4.85 25.22 -3.43
N GLU A 35 6.07 25.54 -3.01
CA GLU A 35 6.47 26.90 -2.65
C GLU A 35 6.24 27.86 -3.82
N LEU A 36 6.75 27.54 -5.01
CA LEU A 36 6.59 28.36 -6.21
C LEU A 36 5.13 28.52 -6.63
N THR A 37 4.30 27.47 -6.48
CA THR A 37 2.86 27.54 -6.78
C THR A 37 2.05 28.28 -5.73
N SER A 38 2.58 28.44 -4.52
CA SER A 38 1.91 29.16 -3.42
C SER A 38 2.17 30.66 -3.41
N ILE A 39 2.99 31.18 -4.33
CA ILE A 39 3.26 32.60 -4.46
C ILE A 39 2.02 33.27 -5.07
N ASP A 40 1.47 34.26 -4.36
CA ASP A 40 0.35 35.06 -4.83
C ASP A 40 0.73 35.85 -6.10
N THR A 41 -0.02 35.64 -7.17
CA THR A 41 0.29 36.21 -8.48
C THR A 41 -0.37 37.57 -8.73
N ASP A 42 -1.20 38.03 -7.81
CA ASP A 42 -2.09 39.19 -8.01
C ASP A 42 -1.32 40.51 -8.12
N ASN A 43 -0.16 40.61 -7.46
CA ASN A 43 0.69 41.79 -7.45
C ASN A 43 1.95 41.67 -8.33
N LEU A 44 2.08 40.57 -9.10
CA LEU A 44 3.26 40.33 -9.94
C LEU A 44 3.12 41.02 -11.29
N THR A 45 4.20 41.66 -11.74
CA THR A 45 4.34 42.12 -13.13
C THR A 45 4.38 40.94 -14.11
N ASP A 46 4.03 41.16 -15.37
CA ASP A 46 4.00 40.10 -16.40
C ASP A 46 5.36 39.38 -16.54
N MET A 47 6.46 40.10 -16.39
CA MET A 47 7.81 39.53 -16.43
C MET A 47 8.10 38.65 -15.21
N GLU A 48 7.56 38.96 -14.05
CA GLU A 48 7.72 38.15 -12.83
C GLU A 48 6.86 36.88 -12.90
N LYS A 49 5.63 36.99 -13.43
CA LYS A 49 4.78 35.83 -13.73
C LYS A 49 5.49 34.85 -14.68
N LEU A 50 6.08 35.38 -15.75
CA LEU A 50 6.80 34.56 -16.73
C LEU A 50 8.07 33.91 -16.15
N LYS A 51 8.78 34.60 -15.24
CA LYS A 51 9.90 34.00 -14.50
C LYS A 51 9.43 32.89 -13.57
N LEU A 52 8.32 33.09 -12.87
CA LEU A 52 7.72 32.11 -11.96
C LEU A 52 7.25 30.85 -12.70
N GLU A 53 6.54 31.01 -13.82
CA GLU A 53 6.14 29.90 -14.68
C GLU A 53 7.35 29.10 -15.19
N ARG A 54 8.41 29.79 -15.63
CA ARG A 54 9.66 29.13 -16.05
C ARG A 54 10.30 28.36 -14.89
N ALA A 55 10.34 28.93 -13.69
CA ALA A 55 10.90 28.26 -12.52
C ALA A 55 10.12 26.99 -12.16
N ILE A 56 8.78 27.06 -12.18
CA ILE A 56 7.91 25.89 -11.97
C ILE A 56 8.21 24.83 -13.02
N LYS A 57 8.22 25.21 -14.30
CA LYS A 57 8.45 24.27 -15.41
C LYS A 57 9.81 23.57 -15.34
N VAL A 58 10.85 24.27 -14.90
CA VAL A 58 12.19 23.67 -14.68
C VAL A 58 12.15 22.62 -13.58
N GLU A 59 11.49 22.91 -12.45
CA GLU A 59 11.36 21.95 -11.36
C GLU A 59 10.46 20.77 -11.75
N GLU A 60 9.39 20.97 -12.53
CA GLU A 60 8.58 19.87 -13.08
C GLU A 60 9.38 18.93 -13.98
N LEU A 61 10.19 19.47 -14.90
CA LEU A 61 11.08 18.67 -15.74
C LEU A 61 12.10 17.90 -14.89
N ARG A 62 12.60 18.50 -13.81
CA ARG A 62 13.49 17.82 -12.86
C ARG A 62 12.78 16.69 -12.14
N ARG A 63 11.56 16.90 -11.65
CA ARG A 63 10.72 15.88 -11.01
C ARG A 63 10.52 14.67 -11.93
N ASP A 64 10.22 14.91 -13.20
CA ASP A 64 9.94 13.83 -14.15
C ASP A 64 11.20 13.01 -14.48
N LYS A 65 12.37 13.66 -14.58
CA LYS A 65 13.67 12.97 -14.68
C LYS A 65 13.97 12.12 -13.45
N LEU A 66 13.68 12.63 -12.25
CA LEU A 66 13.89 11.88 -11.00
C LEU A 66 12.95 10.66 -10.92
N LYS A 67 11.69 10.79 -11.35
CA LYS A 67 10.74 9.67 -11.45
C LYS A 67 11.22 8.61 -12.44
N SER A 68 11.65 9.02 -13.64
CA SER A 68 12.22 8.09 -14.62
C SER A 68 13.45 7.37 -14.06
N LYS A 69 14.33 8.09 -13.33
CA LYS A 69 15.50 7.49 -12.67
C LYS A 69 15.10 6.47 -11.61
N LEU A 70 14.09 6.74 -10.78
CA LEU A 70 13.57 5.77 -9.81
C LEU A 70 13.00 4.53 -10.49
N SER A 71 12.23 4.71 -11.57
CA SER A 71 11.70 3.60 -12.37
C SER A 71 12.82 2.76 -12.98
N SER A 72 13.88 3.37 -13.52
CA SER A 72 15.04 2.65 -14.06
C SER A 72 15.81 1.86 -12.98
N LEU A 73 15.75 2.34 -11.73
CA LEU A 73 16.31 1.64 -10.58
C LEU A 73 15.34 0.56 -10.05
N GLY A 74 14.19 0.31 -10.68
CA GLY A 74 13.21 -0.69 -10.26
C GLY A 74 12.48 -0.31 -8.97
N TYR A 75 12.44 0.98 -8.62
CA TYR A 75 11.64 1.46 -7.51
C TYR A 75 10.20 1.73 -7.97
N GLU A 76 9.26 0.95 -7.46
CA GLU A 76 7.82 1.24 -7.57
C GLU A 76 7.32 1.96 -6.32
N GLU A 77 6.71 3.12 -6.53
CA GLU A 77 6.09 3.88 -5.46
C GLU A 77 4.78 3.19 -5.05
N LYS A 78 4.82 2.38 -3.99
CA LYS A 78 3.64 1.77 -3.37
C LYS A 78 2.80 2.86 -2.68
N ARG A 79 2.03 3.62 -3.46
CA ARG A 79 1.07 4.61 -2.93
C ARG A 79 -0.20 3.90 -2.46
N GLY A 80 -0.71 4.29 -1.29
CA GLY A 80 -1.99 3.81 -0.75
C GLY A 80 -1.87 2.84 0.43
N ARG A 81 -3.02 2.38 0.93
CA ARG A 81 -3.09 1.39 2.03
C ARG A 81 -2.42 0.09 1.58
N PRO A 82 -1.51 -0.50 2.37
CA PRO A 82 -0.96 -1.82 2.08
C PRO A 82 -2.08 -2.81 1.80
N ARG A 83 -2.08 -3.44 0.62
CA ARG A 83 -3.01 -4.52 0.32
C ARG A 83 -2.56 -5.75 1.09
N LYS A 84 -3.48 -6.36 1.83
CA LYS A 84 -3.26 -7.65 2.48
C LYS A 84 -2.96 -8.71 1.42
N ILE A 85 -2.04 -9.60 1.74
CA ILE A 85 -1.74 -10.79 0.93
C ILE A 85 -2.98 -11.69 0.95
N ASP A 86 -3.23 -12.49 -0.10
CA ASP A 86 -4.43 -13.34 -0.17
C ASP A 86 -4.55 -14.30 1.03
N SER A 87 -3.42 -14.81 1.55
CA SER A 87 -3.38 -15.63 2.77
C SER A 87 -3.82 -14.90 4.06
N GLU A 88 -3.79 -13.56 4.05
CA GLU A 88 -4.22 -12.71 5.15
C GLU A 88 -5.66 -12.18 4.98
N LYS A 89 -6.30 -12.49 3.84
CA LYS A 89 -7.68 -12.10 3.60
C LYS A 89 -8.61 -13.00 4.40
N TYR A 90 -9.52 -12.35 5.13
CA TYR A 90 -10.52 -13.03 5.96
C TYR A 90 -11.39 -13.99 5.14
N ASP A 91 -11.77 -13.60 3.92
CA ASP A 91 -12.60 -14.43 3.03
C ASP A 91 -11.88 -15.70 2.56
N SER A 92 -10.55 -15.70 2.48
CA SER A 92 -9.76 -16.85 2.04
C SER A 92 -9.62 -17.91 3.13
N ASN A 93 -9.66 -17.51 4.40
CA ASN A 93 -9.49 -18.41 5.54
C ASN A 93 -10.83 -18.84 6.19
N ARG A 94 -11.96 -18.20 5.83
CA ARG A 94 -13.27 -18.52 6.39
C ARG A 94 -14.11 -19.35 5.42
N SER A 95 -14.31 -20.62 5.75
CA SER A 95 -15.36 -21.43 5.12
C SER A 95 -16.72 -21.00 5.65
N LYS A 96 -17.53 -20.31 4.83
CA LYS A 96 -18.93 -20.06 5.15
C LYS A 96 -19.73 -21.31 4.82
N PHE A 97 -20.52 -21.80 5.77
CA PHE A 97 -21.53 -22.82 5.50
C PHE A 97 -22.91 -22.26 5.84
N THR A 98 -23.93 -22.78 5.15
CA THR A 98 -25.33 -22.46 5.42
C THR A 98 -26.03 -23.77 5.74
N ALA A 99 -26.71 -23.83 6.88
CA ALA A 99 -27.48 -24.99 7.31
C ALA A 99 -28.92 -24.57 7.56
N MET A 100 -29.86 -25.37 7.03
CA MET A 100 -31.28 -25.23 7.32
C MET A 100 -31.58 -26.04 8.57
N LEU A 101 -31.81 -25.38 9.69
CA LEU A 101 -32.16 -26.00 10.96
C LEU A 101 -33.68 -26.05 11.12
N LEU A 102 -34.17 -27.09 11.80
CA LEU A 102 -35.55 -27.15 12.26
C LEU A 102 -35.82 -26.00 13.25
N THR A 103 -37.07 -25.52 13.28
CA THR A 103 -37.49 -24.41 14.15
C THR A 103 -37.25 -24.71 15.63
N GLU A 104 -37.52 -25.94 16.06
CA GLU A 104 -37.28 -26.42 17.42
C GLU A 104 -35.80 -26.29 17.83
N ASN A 105 -34.88 -26.66 16.93
CA ASN A 105 -33.44 -26.56 17.17
C ASN A 105 -32.99 -25.11 17.26
N LEU A 106 -33.60 -24.21 16.48
CA LEU A 106 -33.29 -22.78 16.55
C LEU A 106 -33.73 -22.17 17.88
N ASP A 107 -34.90 -22.53 18.38
CA ASP A 107 -35.40 -22.01 19.64
C ASP A 107 -34.58 -22.54 20.83
N TYR A 108 -34.20 -23.82 20.81
CA TYR A 108 -33.27 -24.38 21.78
C TYR A 108 -31.91 -23.66 21.78
N LEU A 109 -31.33 -23.36 20.61
CA LEU A 109 -30.07 -22.61 20.51
C LEU A 109 -30.19 -21.18 21.05
N LYS A 110 -31.34 -20.52 20.86
CA LYS A 110 -31.60 -19.19 21.44
C LYS A 110 -31.69 -19.26 22.97
N GLU A 111 -32.35 -20.27 23.52
CA GLU A 111 -32.41 -20.50 24.96
C GLU A 111 -31.04 -20.78 25.57
N LEU A 112 -30.21 -21.60 24.93
CA LEU A 112 -28.83 -21.86 25.35
C LEU A 112 -27.98 -20.57 25.37
N LYS A 113 -28.20 -19.67 24.42
CA LYS A 113 -27.54 -18.36 24.38
C LYS A 113 -28.06 -17.45 25.49
N ALA A 114 -29.38 -17.42 25.73
CA ALA A 114 -30.01 -16.62 26.76
C ALA A 114 -29.57 -17.05 28.17
N THR A 115 -29.46 -18.35 28.40
CA THR A 115 -28.94 -18.96 29.65
C THR A 115 -27.42 -18.89 29.76
N LYS A 116 -26.72 -18.28 28.79
CA LYS A 116 -25.26 -18.11 28.72
C LYS A 116 -24.46 -19.42 28.76
N LYS A 117 -25.09 -20.55 28.46
CA LYS A 117 -24.39 -21.84 28.29
C LYS A 117 -23.50 -21.83 27.04
N ILE A 118 -23.91 -21.09 26.01
CA ILE A 118 -23.10 -20.84 24.81
C ILE A 118 -22.87 -19.34 24.62
N LYS A 119 -21.65 -18.96 24.19
CA LYS A 119 -21.31 -17.55 23.91
C LYS A 119 -21.87 -17.07 22.57
N ASN A 120 -21.79 -17.92 21.55
CA ASN A 120 -22.22 -17.61 20.19
C ASN A 120 -22.73 -18.88 19.51
N ILE A 121 -23.90 -18.79 18.87
CA ILE A 121 -24.53 -19.91 18.15
C ILE A 121 -23.64 -20.37 16.99
N SER A 122 -23.04 -19.45 16.24
CA SER A 122 -22.18 -19.81 15.10
C SER A 122 -20.93 -20.57 15.54
N ALA A 123 -20.24 -20.07 16.57
CA ALA A 123 -19.05 -20.76 17.11
C ALA A 123 -19.39 -22.15 17.66
N PHE A 124 -20.54 -22.29 18.32
CA PHE A 124 -21.01 -23.58 18.80
C PHE A 124 -21.30 -24.57 17.66
N LEU A 125 -21.90 -24.11 16.56
CA LEU A 125 -22.14 -24.93 15.38
C LEU A 125 -20.84 -25.29 14.64
N ASP A 126 -19.89 -24.36 14.57
CA ASP A 126 -18.56 -24.61 14.01
C ASP A 126 -17.86 -25.75 14.79
N GLU A 127 -17.82 -25.66 16.13
CA GLU A 127 -17.25 -26.69 17.01
C GLU A 127 -17.96 -28.05 16.85
N LEU A 128 -19.30 -28.06 16.78
CA LEU A 128 -20.08 -29.28 16.55
C LEU A 128 -19.72 -29.95 15.22
N ILE A 129 -19.58 -29.15 14.15
CA ILE A 129 -19.24 -29.65 12.82
C ILE A 129 -17.81 -30.19 12.80
N GLU A 130 -16.85 -29.51 13.42
CA GLU A 130 -15.48 -29.98 13.54
C GLU A 130 -15.40 -31.32 14.29
N ASN A 131 -16.08 -31.43 15.43
CA ASN A 131 -16.15 -32.66 16.21
C ASN A 131 -16.77 -33.82 15.41
N TYR A 132 -17.85 -33.56 14.67
CA TYR A 132 -18.48 -34.57 13.83
C TYR A 132 -17.58 -35.02 12.67
N ARG A 133 -16.90 -34.08 12.01
CA ARG A 133 -15.93 -34.38 10.94
C ARG A 133 -14.76 -35.21 11.47
N TYR A 134 -14.24 -34.87 12.64
CA TYR A 134 -13.17 -35.62 13.28
C TYR A 134 -13.60 -37.07 13.57
N TRP A 135 -14.79 -37.26 14.15
CA TRP A 135 -15.33 -38.58 14.47
C TRP A 135 -15.57 -39.47 13.22
N LYS A 136 -16.08 -38.88 12.13
CA LYS A 136 -16.25 -39.56 10.83
C LYS A 136 -14.93 -39.89 10.13
N GLY A 137 -13.85 -39.15 10.40
CA GLY A 137 -12.52 -39.39 9.83
C GLY A 137 -11.70 -40.44 10.57
N THR A 138 -12.07 -40.78 11.81
CA THR A 138 -11.43 -41.81 12.64
C THR A 138 -12.17 -43.16 12.65
N SER A 139 -13.31 -43.26 11.95
CA SER A 139 -14.10 -44.49 11.77
C SER A 139 -13.93 -45.03 10.35
#